data_AF-A0A913ZR84-F1
#
_entry.id   AF-A0A913ZR84-F1
#
_cell.length_a   1.000
_cell.length_b   1.000
_cell.length_c   1.000
_cell.angle_alpha   90.00
_cell.angle_beta   90.00
_cell.angle_gamma   90.00
#
_symmetry.space_group_name_H-M   'P 1'
#
loop_
_entity.id
_entity.type
_entity.pdbx_description
1 polymer ?
#
loop_
_entity_poly.entity_id
_entity_poly.type
_entity_poly.pdbx_seq_one_letter_code
_entity_poly.pdbx_strand_id
1 'polypeptide(L)'
;MESSQQIGEREGEKLCHDMANSVDKVEALFRKAESDLEYMSRKLEDEFRQQLGGNNQHLNPSEMMQRLQRVKKEYNSLVQDAEGIKAMQSQMASYFRSQLQTACTAIKALQENAPQAQITDSSEQEAVVDSILGLRLGDQTDTNQTSDGEVCTKESPAQESSQKTKNTSGKATSELSQAEKRARNEGFTAITEEELQSVSPLVRGRVKLADVNAVYRTLFEHFKVNGNSESLTIQDMSKKGLRITGATGEAKLKVLRALKVLHMSKNGAVKLL
;
A
#
# COMPACT_ATOMS: atom_id res chain seq x y z
N MET A 1 -13.16 -38.18 -88.26
CA MET A 1 -12.78 -37.06 -87.36
C MET A 1 -13.73 -36.92 -86.17
N GLU A 2 -14.96 -37.45 -86.21
CA GLU A 2 -15.91 -37.36 -85.08
C GLU A 2 -15.54 -38.17 -83.82
N SER A 3 -14.87 -39.33 -83.94
CA SER A 3 -14.50 -40.13 -82.75
C SER A 3 -13.46 -39.48 -81.85
N SER A 4 -12.57 -38.62 -82.37
CA SER A 4 -11.55 -37.94 -81.57
C SER A 4 -12.13 -36.78 -80.75
N GLN A 5 -13.22 -36.17 -81.24
CA GLN A 5 -13.91 -35.07 -80.57
C GLN A 5 -14.75 -35.57 -79.39
N GLN A 6 -15.40 -36.74 -79.55
CA GLN A 6 -16.22 -37.39 -78.52
C GLN A 6 -15.42 -38.09 -77.39
N ILE A 7 -14.12 -38.30 -77.59
CA ILE A 7 -13.20 -38.80 -76.54
C ILE A 7 -12.69 -37.63 -75.70
N GLY A 8 -12.33 -36.50 -76.33
CA GLY A 8 -11.91 -35.28 -75.62
C GLY A 8 -13.00 -34.69 -74.73
N GLU A 9 -14.26 -34.71 -75.16
CA GLU A 9 -15.40 -34.26 -74.35
C GLU A 9 -15.63 -35.14 -73.12
N ARG A 10 -15.53 -36.48 -73.26
CA ARG A 10 -15.68 -37.41 -72.12
C ARG A 10 -14.54 -37.33 -71.12
N GLU A 11 -13.32 -37.03 -71.56
CA GLU A 11 -12.19 -36.82 -70.64
C GLU A 11 -12.29 -35.47 -69.91
N GLY A 12 -12.76 -34.41 -70.60
CA GLY A 12 -13.05 -33.12 -69.99
C GLY A 12 -14.17 -33.19 -68.93
N GLU A 13 -15.24 -33.94 -69.21
CA GLU A 13 -16.34 -34.17 -68.27
C GLU A 13 -15.88 -34.96 -67.03
N LYS A 14 -15.01 -35.96 -67.20
CA LYS A 14 -14.42 -36.70 -66.08
C LYS A 14 -13.53 -35.81 -65.20
N LEU A 15 -12.68 -35.00 -65.80
CA LEU A 15 -11.81 -34.07 -65.06
C LEU A 15 -12.63 -33.03 -64.27
N CYS A 16 -13.74 -32.56 -64.85
CA CYS A 16 -14.68 -31.65 -64.18
C CYS A 16 -15.35 -32.33 -62.98
N HIS A 17 -15.77 -33.60 -63.13
CA HIS A 17 -16.36 -34.38 -62.05
C HIS A 17 -15.34 -34.68 -60.92
N ASP A 18 -14.08 -34.97 -61.26
CA ASP A 18 -13.03 -35.21 -60.28
C ASP A 18 -12.65 -33.95 -59.50
N MET A 19 -12.63 -32.79 -60.17
CA MET A 19 -12.44 -31.49 -59.53
C MET A 19 -13.63 -31.15 -58.62
N ALA A 20 -14.86 -31.36 -59.07
CA ALA A 20 -16.08 -31.18 -58.27
C ALA A 20 -16.07 -32.07 -57.02
N ASN A 21 -15.75 -33.36 -57.17
CA ASN A 21 -15.61 -34.29 -56.04
C ASN A 21 -14.50 -33.89 -55.07
N SER A 22 -13.43 -33.26 -55.55
CA SER A 22 -12.35 -32.76 -54.70
C SER A 22 -12.78 -31.49 -53.94
N VAL A 23 -13.55 -30.62 -54.59
CA VAL A 23 -14.16 -29.44 -53.95
C VAL A 23 -15.17 -29.86 -52.89
N ASP A 24 -16.03 -30.85 -53.16
CA ASP A 24 -17.00 -31.37 -52.19
C ASP A 24 -16.33 -31.98 -50.95
N LYS A 25 -15.19 -32.67 -51.14
CA LYS A 25 -14.38 -33.19 -50.02
C LYS A 25 -13.79 -32.05 -49.19
N VAL A 26 -13.28 -31.01 -49.84
CA VAL A 26 -12.74 -29.83 -49.16
C VAL A 26 -13.85 -29.08 -48.43
N GLU A 27 -15.02 -28.90 -49.05
CA GLU A 27 -16.18 -28.31 -48.40
C GLU A 27 -16.61 -29.13 -47.18
N ALA A 28 -16.65 -30.47 -47.28
CA ALA A 28 -16.96 -31.33 -46.14
C ALA A 28 -15.94 -31.19 -45.00
N LEU A 29 -14.64 -31.02 -45.32
CA LEU A 29 -13.61 -30.75 -44.30
C LEU A 29 -13.80 -29.37 -43.66
N PHE A 30 -14.15 -28.35 -44.43
CA PHE A 30 -14.47 -27.02 -43.89
C PHE A 30 -15.71 -27.04 -43.00
N ARG A 31 -16.79 -27.67 -43.45
CA ARG A 31 -18.03 -27.85 -42.65
C ARG A 31 -17.74 -28.56 -41.32
N LYS A 32 -16.87 -29.56 -41.35
CA LYS A 32 -16.43 -30.27 -40.15
C LYS A 32 -15.58 -29.37 -39.25
N ALA A 33 -14.60 -28.66 -39.81
CA ALA A 33 -13.76 -27.73 -39.05
C ALA A 33 -14.57 -26.59 -38.42
N GLU A 34 -15.57 -26.06 -39.12
CA GLU A 34 -16.51 -25.07 -38.60
C GLU A 34 -17.33 -25.64 -37.44
N SER A 35 -17.88 -26.85 -37.61
CA SER A 35 -18.65 -27.53 -36.55
C SER A 35 -17.79 -27.86 -35.32
N ASP A 36 -16.53 -28.28 -35.52
CA ASP A 36 -15.58 -28.58 -34.45
C ASP A 36 -15.20 -27.28 -33.68
N LEU A 37 -15.00 -26.17 -34.41
CA LEU A 37 -14.69 -24.87 -33.81
C LEU A 37 -15.89 -24.29 -33.05
N GLU A 38 -17.10 -24.45 -33.59
CA GLU A 38 -18.34 -24.07 -32.90
C GLU A 38 -18.57 -24.91 -31.64
N TYR A 39 -18.32 -26.23 -31.72
CA TYR A 39 -18.38 -27.11 -30.56
C TYR A 39 -17.36 -26.73 -29.48
N MET A 40 -16.11 -26.46 -29.87
CA MET A 40 -15.08 -25.99 -28.93
C MET A 40 -15.45 -24.65 -28.30
N SER A 41 -15.94 -23.69 -29.09
CA SER A 41 -16.38 -22.38 -28.60
C SER A 41 -17.48 -22.53 -27.56
N ARG A 42 -18.52 -23.32 -27.87
CA ARG A 42 -19.65 -23.55 -26.97
C ARG A 42 -19.24 -24.30 -25.72
N LYS A 43 -18.36 -25.29 -25.84
CA LYS A 43 -17.81 -26.03 -24.70
C LYS A 43 -16.99 -25.11 -23.78
N LEU A 44 -16.14 -24.26 -24.36
CA LEU A 44 -15.39 -23.26 -23.59
C LEU A 44 -16.32 -22.27 -22.91
N GLU A 45 -17.35 -21.80 -23.59
CA GLU A 45 -18.34 -20.88 -23.03
C GLU A 45 -19.10 -21.52 -21.86
N ASP A 46 -19.51 -22.78 -21.99
CA ASP A 46 -20.14 -23.54 -20.91
C ASP A 46 -19.19 -23.76 -19.72
N GLU A 47 -17.91 -24.11 -19.98
CA GLU A 47 -16.88 -24.24 -18.95
C GLU A 47 -16.62 -22.91 -18.23
N PHE A 48 -16.51 -21.79 -18.97
CA PHE A 48 -16.36 -20.46 -18.38
C PHE A 48 -17.57 -20.09 -17.54
N ARG A 49 -18.80 -20.32 -18.02
CA ARG A 49 -20.02 -20.04 -17.26
C ARG A 49 -20.12 -20.88 -15.99
N GLN A 50 -19.67 -22.14 -16.04
CA GLN A 50 -19.65 -23.03 -14.90
C GLN A 50 -18.59 -22.64 -13.86
N GLN A 51 -17.39 -22.23 -14.29
CA GLN A 51 -16.33 -21.74 -13.40
C GLN A 51 -16.66 -20.36 -12.80
N LEU A 52 -17.32 -19.48 -13.56
CA LEU A 52 -17.72 -18.14 -13.13
C LEU A 52 -18.99 -18.15 -12.25
N GLY A 53 -19.87 -19.15 -12.41
CA GLY A 53 -21.08 -19.30 -11.59
C GLY A 53 -20.82 -19.79 -10.16
N GLY A 54 -19.63 -20.34 -9.89
CA GLY A 54 -19.22 -20.84 -8.58
C GLY A 54 -18.32 -19.87 -7.82
N ASN A 55 -18.90 -18.86 -7.18
CA ASN A 55 -18.30 -18.05 -6.11
C ASN A 55 -16.99 -17.29 -6.37
N ASN A 56 -16.44 -17.30 -7.59
CA ASN A 56 -15.26 -16.51 -7.90
C ASN A 56 -15.66 -15.36 -8.80
N GLN A 57 -15.71 -14.19 -8.16
CA GLN A 57 -15.71 -12.87 -8.77
C GLN A 57 -14.41 -12.75 -9.58
N HIS A 58 -14.33 -13.48 -10.69
CA HIS A 58 -13.16 -13.57 -11.55
C HIS A 58 -12.94 -12.17 -12.09
N LEU A 59 -11.89 -11.53 -11.57
CA LEU A 59 -11.60 -10.14 -11.83
C LEU A 59 -11.55 -9.94 -13.34
N ASN A 60 -12.45 -9.10 -13.84
CA ASN A 60 -12.50 -8.77 -15.24
C ASN A 60 -11.15 -8.14 -15.63
N PRO A 61 -10.37 -8.74 -16.56
CA PRO A 61 -9.04 -8.24 -16.90
C PRO A 61 -9.09 -6.81 -17.45
N SER A 62 -10.20 -6.42 -18.10
CA SER A 62 -10.40 -5.05 -18.53
C SER A 62 -10.63 -4.09 -17.36
N GLU A 63 -11.36 -4.52 -16.33
CA GLU A 63 -11.58 -3.73 -15.11
C GLU A 63 -10.29 -3.61 -14.29
N MET A 64 -9.50 -4.68 -14.18
CA MET A 64 -8.18 -4.64 -13.55
C MET A 64 -7.25 -3.67 -14.26
N MET A 65 -7.23 -3.69 -15.59
CA MET A 65 -6.43 -2.76 -16.38
C MET A 65 -6.88 -1.31 -16.14
N GLN A 66 -8.19 -1.04 -16.11
CA GLN A 66 -8.71 0.29 -15.79
C GLN A 66 -8.37 0.72 -14.37
N ARG A 67 -8.48 -0.18 -13.39
CA ARG A 67 -8.12 0.08 -11.99
C ARG A 67 -6.64 0.38 -11.87
N LEU A 68 -5.79 -0.38 -12.55
CA LEU A 68 -4.34 -0.16 -12.57
C LEU A 68 -4.00 1.19 -13.20
N GLN A 69 -4.66 1.56 -14.31
CA GLN A 69 -4.49 2.87 -14.93
C GLN A 69 -4.91 4.01 -14.00
N ARG A 70 -6.01 3.85 -13.25
CA ARG A 70 -6.45 4.82 -12.24
C ARG A 70 -5.39 4.99 -11.15
N VAL A 71 -4.95 3.88 -10.55
CA VAL A 71 -3.90 3.90 -9.51
C VAL A 71 -2.62 4.53 -10.03
N LYS A 72 -2.23 4.25 -11.28
CA LYS A 72 -1.05 4.88 -11.90
C LYS A 72 -1.22 6.40 -12.00
N LYS A 73 -2.40 6.90 -12.38
CA LYS A 73 -2.66 8.36 -12.42
C LYS A 73 -2.61 8.99 -11.04
N GLU A 74 -3.28 8.37 -10.06
CA GLU A 74 -3.27 8.83 -8.67
C GLU A 74 -1.85 8.85 -8.08
N TYR A 75 -1.05 7.82 -8.37
CA TYR A 75 0.35 7.77 -7.95
C TYR A 75 1.18 8.91 -8.54
N ASN A 76 1.06 9.19 -9.85
CA ASN A 76 1.78 10.29 -10.46
C ASN A 76 1.37 11.66 -9.89
N SER A 77 0.08 11.86 -9.62
CA SER A 77 -0.41 13.06 -8.94
C SER A 77 0.19 13.19 -7.54
N LEU A 78 0.22 12.11 -6.77
CA LEU A 78 0.77 12.11 -5.41
C LEU A 78 2.28 12.36 -5.40
N VAL A 79 3.02 11.83 -6.38
CA VAL A 79 4.46 12.10 -6.54
C VAL A 79 4.68 13.58 -6.86
N GLN A 80 3.89 14.18 -7.75
CA GLN A 80 3.96 15.60 -8.07
C GLN A 80 3.65 16.48 -6.84
N ASP A 81 2.62 16.12 -6.07
CA ASP A 81 2.28 16.82 -4.83
C ASP A 81 3.40 16.70 -3.78
N ALA A 82 3.99 15.52 -3.64
CA ALA A 82 5.11 15.28 -2.71
C ALA A 82 6.36 16.07 -3.12
N GLU A 83 6.68 16.13 -4.41
CA GLU A 83 7.75 16.97 -4.95
C GLU A 83 7.48 18.46 -4.70
N GLY A 84 6.24 18.91 -4.89
CA GLY A 84 5.82 20.28 -4.57
C GLY A 84 5.97 20.62 -3.09
N ILE A 85 5.56 19.72 -2.20
CA ILE A 85 5.73 19.88 -0.75
C ILE A 85 7.22 19.93 -0.40
N LYS A 86 8.05 19.05 -0.96
CA LYS A 86 9.50 19.04 -0.73
C LYS A 86 10.16 20.34 -1.19
N ALA A 87 9.78 20.85 -2.36
CA ALA A 87 10.27 22.13 -2.87
C ALA A 87 9.88 23.28 -1.94
N MET A 88 8.63 23.32 -1.49
CA MET A 88 8.14 24.32 -0.54
C MET A 88 8.85 24.23 0.82
N GLN A 89 9.10 23.02 1.33
CA GLN A 89 9.87 22.80 2.56
C GLN A 89 11.31 23.30 2.43
N SER A 90 11.97 23.02 1.31
CA SER A 90 13.33 23.51 1.05
C SER A 90 13.37 25.05 0.95
N GLN A 91 12.38 25.67 0.32
CA GLN A 91 12.27 27.13 0.22
C GLN A 91 11.97 27.77 1.58
N MET A 92 11.10 27.16 2.38
CA MET A 92 10.80 27.64 3.73
C MET A 92 12.01 27.49 4.65
N ALA A 93 12.75 26.39 4.55
CA ALA A 93 14.00 26.20 5.28
C ALA A 93 15.03 27.27 4.88
N SER A 94 15.22 27.56 3.59
CA SER A 94 16.15 28.61 3.16
C SER A 94 15.72 30.00 3.62
N TYR A 95 14.41 30.28 3.67
CA TYR A 95 13.89 31.53 4.22
C TYR A 95 14.14 31.67 5.72
N PHE A 96 13.88 30.63 6.52
CA PHE A 96 14.19 30.67 7.94
C PHE A 96 15.69 30.78 8.20
N ARG A 97 16.51 30.12 7.38
CA ARG A 97 17.96 30.24 7.42
C ARG A 97 18.42 31.67 7.21
N SER A 98 17.94 32.35 6.16
CA SER A 98 18.34 33.74 5.88
C SER A 98 17.83 34.71 6.95
N GLN A 99 16.60 34.50 7.45
CA GLN A 99 16.04 35.34 8.50
C GLN A 99 16.80 35.17 9.83
N LEU A 100 17.14 33.93 10.19
CA LEU A 100 17.94 33.64 11.38
C LEU A 100 19.35 34.21 11.23
N GLN A 101 19.98 34.02 10.08
CA GLN A 101 21.30 34.61 9.79
C GLN A 101 21.27 36.14 9.92
N THR A 102 20.22 36.80 9.44
CA THR A 102 20.02 38.25 9.58
C THR A 102 19.83 38.67 11.03
N ALA A 103 19.09 37.90 11.83
CA ALA A 103 18.92 38.15 13.25
C ALA A 103 20.24 37.96 14.02
N CYS A 104 20.98 36.89 13.74
CA CYS A 104 22.30 36.62 14.33
C CYS A 104 23.31 37.71 14.00
N THR A 105 23.37 38.19 12.76
CA THR A 105 24.28 39.30 12.40
C THR A 105 23.87 40.61 13.07
N ALA A 106 22.57 40.90 13.19
CA ALA A 106 22.09 42.07 13.93
C ALA A 106 22.44 42.01 15.42
N ILE A 107 22.27 40.85 16.06
CA ILE A 107 22.66 40.64 17.47
C ILE A 107 24.17 40.79 17.65
N LYS A 108 24.99 40.18 16.78
CA LYS A 108 26.46 40.31 16.81
C LYS A 108 26.91 41.77 16.68
N ALA A 109 26.32 42.53 15.75
CA ALA A 109 26.61 43.96 15.58
C ALA A 109 26.25 44.79 16.82
N LEU A 110 25.15 44.46 17.52
CA LEU A 110 24.79 45.13 18.78
C LEU A 110 25.72 44.72 19.94
N GLN A 111 26.18 43.47 19.97
CA GLN A 111 27.13 42.96 20.97
C GLN A 111 28.52 43.60 20.82
N GLU A 112 29.00 43.83 19.59
CA GLU A 112 30.26 44.58 19.35
C GLU A 112 30.20 46.00 19.90
N ASN A 113 29.04 46.65 19.85
CA ASN A 113 28.83 48.00 20.36
C ASN A 113 28.59 48.06 21.89
N ALA A 114 28.30 46.93 22.54
CA ALA A 114 27.98 46.85 23.97
C ALA A 114 28.56 45.57 24.60
N PRO A 115 29.83 45.58 25.07
CA PRO A 115 30.54 44.40 25.56
C PRO A 115 29.98 43.80 26.88
N GLN A 116 28.93 44.38 27.46
CA GLN A 116 28.32 43.96 28.72
C GLN A 116 27.18 42.93 28.54
N ALA A 117 26.77 42.62 27.30
CA ALA A 117 25.61 41.78 26.99
C ALA A 117 25.98 40.47 26.25
N GLN A 118 27.17 39.92 26.49
CA GLN A 118 27.53 38.59 25.97
C GLN A 118 26.66 37.53 26.65
N ILE A 119 25.69 37.03 25.88
CA ILE A 119 24.97 35.81 26.23
C ILE A 119 25.85 34.67 25.76
N THR A 120 26.25 33.79 26.67
CA THR A 120 26.92 32.53 26.32
C THR A 120 25.93 31.68 25.52
N ASP A 121 26.07 31.68 24.21
CA ASP A 121 25.38 30.75 23.33
C ASP A 121 25.75 29.35 23.80
N SER A 122 24.75 28.59 24.29
CA SER A 122 24.96 27.19 24.61
C SER A 122 25.25 26.49 23.28
N SER A 123 26.51 26.09 23.09
CA SER A 123 27.02 25.39 21.90
C SER A 123 26.13 24.24 21.42
N GLU A 124 25.39 23.61 22.35
CA GLU A 124 24.42 22.55 22.05
C GLU A 124 23.19 23.07 21.29
N GLN A 125 22.70 24.27 21.57
CA GLN A 125 21.54 24.87 20.90
C GLN A 125 21.88 25.36 19.50
N GLU A 126 23.07 25.95 19.31
CA GLU A 126 23.58 26.27 17.97
C GLU A 126 23.79 25.01 17.14
N ALA A 127 24.38 23.95 17.70
CA ALA A 127 24.60 22.70 16.96
C ALA A 127 23.28 22.01 16.53
N VAL A 128 22.24 22.09 17.35
CA VAL A 128 20.90 21.56 17.02
C VAL A 128 20.23 22.41 15.93
N VAL A 129 20.35 23.73 16.02
CA VAL A 129 19.84 24.66 15.00
C VAL A 129 20.59 24.47 13.68
N ASP A 130 21.91 24.31 13.71
CA ASP A 130 22.74 24.03 12.53
C ASP A 130 22.45 22.64 11.95
N SER A 131 22.16 21.63 12.76
CA SER A 131 21.74 20.30 12.27
C SER A 131 20.34 20.31 11.64
N ILE A 132 19.41 21.11 12.17
CA ILE A 132 18.02 21.20 11.67
C ILE A 132 17.93 22.13 10.45
N LEU A 133 18.70 23.21 10.45
CA LEU A 133 18.70 24.24 9.42
C LEU A 133 19.91 24.14 8.49
N GLY A 134 20.83 23.19 8.61
CA GLY A 134 21.99 23.05 7.72
C GLY A 134 22.81 24.34 7.56
N LEU A 135 22.81 25.20 8.58
CA LEU A 135 23.63 26.41 8.62
C LEU A 135 25.02 26.03 9.10
N ARG A 136 26.04 26.67 8.54
CA ARG A 136 27.41 26.62 9.06
C ARG A 136 27.77 28.06 9.39
N LEU A 137 27.32 28.55 10.54
CA LEU A 137 27.72 29.87 11.05
C LEU A 137 29.00 29.74 11.88
N GLY A 138 30.07 29.28 11.23
CA GLY A 138 31.42 29.31 11.78
C GLY A 138 32.27 30.27 10.97
N ASP A 139 32.63 31.40 11.57
CA ASP A 139 33.72 32.24 11.10
C ASP A 139 35.00 31.37 11.09
N GLN A 140 35.47 31.01 9.89
CA GLN A 140 36.81 30.48 9.70
C GLN A 140 37.59 31.49 8.90
N THR A 141 38.44 32.21 9.62
CA THR A 141 39.66 32.78 9.08
C THR A 141 40.50 31.65 8.48
N ASP A 142 40.82 31.83 7.20
CA ASP A 142 41.87 31.23 6.36
C ASP A 142 42.51 29.90 6.80
N THR A 143 42.34 28.82 6.00
CA THR A 143 43.36 28.41 4.99
C THR A 143 42.88 27.24 4.11
N ASN A 144 42.87 27.47 2.79
CA ASN A 144 43.25 26.60 1.68
C ASN A 144 42.55 25.25 1.35
N GLN A 145 42.04 25.25 0.11
CA GLN A 145 42.12 24.23 -0.96
C GLN A 145 41.04 23.12 -1.05
N THR A 146 40.06 23.42 -1.91
CA THR A 146 39.61 22.67 -3.08
C THR A 146 40.12 21.24 -3.28
N SER A 147 39.21 20.27 -3.40
CA SER A 147 39.19 19.36 -4.56
C SER A 147 37.82 18.71 -4.72
N ASP A 148 37.32 18.80 -5.96
CA ASP A 148 36.17 18.11 -6.52
C ASP A 148 36.38 16.58 -6.56
N GLY A 149 35.29 15.81 -6.58
CA GLY A 149 35.40 14.36 -6.80
C GLY A 149 34.10 13.59 -6.61
N GLU A 150 33.25 13.66 -7.63
CA GLU A 150 32.13 12.80 -7.95
C GLU A 150 32.46 11.28 -7.87
N VAL A 151 31.47 10.43 -7.53
CA VAL A 151 31.10 9.17 -8.23
C VAL A 151 30.50 8.08 -7.32
N CYS A 152 29.37 7.56 -7.81
CA CYS A 152 28.62 6.38 -7.42
C CYS A 152 29.37 5.06 -7.73
N THR A 153 29.14 3.98 -6.98
CA THR A 153 28.70 2.63 -7.46
C THR A 153 29.16 1.49 -6.55
N LYS A 154 28.19 0.62 -6.25
CA LYS A 154 28.17 -0.77 -5.74
C LYS A 154 29.49 -1.57 -5.70
N GLU A 155 29.68 -2.42 -4.67
CA GLU A 155 29.52 -3.90 -4.72
C GLU A 155 30.02 -4.59 -3.42
N SER A 156 29.37 -5.70 -3.07
CA SER A 156 29.77 -6.70 -2.06
C SER A 156 30.83 -7.64 -2.67
N PRO A 157 31.66 -8.45 -1.95
CA PRO A 157 31.15 -9.67 -1.29
C PRO A 157 31.95 -10.24 -0.07
N ALA A 158 31.19 -10.86 0.83
CA ALA A 158 31.34 -12.21 1.44
C ALA A 158 32.56 -12.68 2.29
N GLN A 159 32.17 -13.57 3.23
CA GLN A 159 32.89 -14.66 3.93
C GLN A 159 33.59 -14.35 5.26
N GLU A 160 33.62 -15.21 6.29
CA GLU A 160 32.90 -16.41 6.76
C GLU A 160 33.56 -16.77 8.13
N SER A 161 32.95 -17.68 8.90
CA SER A 161 33.51 -18.42 10.08
C SER A 161 33.00 -17.93 11.44
N SER A 162 32.04 -18.58 12.11
CA SER A 162 32.01 -19.93 12.73
C SER A 162 32.53 -19.98 14.19
N GLN A 163 31.67 -20.55 15.05
CA GLN A 163 31.92 -21.29 16.30
C GLN A 163 31.77 -20.61 17.69
N LYS A 164 30.66 -21.00 18.34
CA LYS A 164 30.59 -21.89 19.53
C LYS A 164 30.52 -21.28 20.96
N THR A 165 29.31 -21.42 21.52
CA THR A 165 28.89 -21.79 22.90
C THR A 165 29.00 -20.83 24.10
N LYS A 166 27.78 -20.53 24.61
CA LYS A 166 27.23 -20.70 25.99
C LYS A 166 27.41 -19.60 27.05
N ASN A 167 26.22 -19.21 27.56
CA ASN A 167 25.85 -18.59 28.84
C ASN A 167 26.27 -17.10 28.96
N THR A 168 25.39 -16.12 29.21
CA THR A 168 24.33 -15.98 30.22
C THR A 168 23.38 -14.83 29.84
N SER A 169 22.09 -14.97 30.19
CA SER A 169 21.00 -13.97 30.31
C SER A 169 21.31 -12.49 29.98
N GLY A 170 20.59 -11.91 29.01
CA GLY A 170 20.48 -10.46 28.87
C GLY A 170 20.00 -9.95 27.50
N LYS A 171 18.69 -9.69 27.38
CA LYS A 171 18.08 -8.45 26.84
C LYS A 171 18.61 -7.89 25.50
N ALA A 172 17.86 -8.12 24.41
CA ALA A 172 17.49 -7.13 23.38
C ALA A 172 16.83 -7.86 22.18
N THR A 173 15.51 -8.03 22.21
CA THR A 173 14.73 -8.31 21.00
C THR A 173 14.13 -7.00 20.51
N SER A 174 14.41 -6.68 19.25
CA SER A 174 13.85 -5.57 18.49
C SER A 174 12.31 -5.60 18.53
N GLU A 175 11.73 -4.74 19.36
CA GLU A 175 10.29 -4.55 19.48
C GLU A 175 9.76 -3.84 18.22
N LEU A 176 9.28 -4.62 17.25
CA LEU A 176 8.35 -4.14 16.23
C LEU A 176 7.06 -3.68 16.93
N SER A 177 6.53 -2.53 16.52
CA SER A 177 5.37 -1.91 17.17
C SER A 177 4.16 -2.83 17.11
N GLN A 178 3.37 -2.88 18.20
CA GLN A 178 2.19 -3.74 18.29
C GLN A 178 1.14 -3.44 17.20
N ALA A 179 1.16 -2.22 16.64
CA ALA A 179 0.39 -1.82 15.48
C ALA A 179 0.77 -2.58 14.18
N GLU A 180 2.04 -2.92 13.99
CA GLU A 180 2.53 -3.68 12.82
C GLU A 180 2.14 -5.16 12.90
N LYS A 181 2.09 -5.75 14.10
CA LYS A 181 1.59 -7.11 14.32
C LYS A 181 0.07 -7.20 14.03
N ARG A 182 -0.69 -6.15 14.36
CA ARG A 182 -2.12 -6.03 14.00
C ARG A 182 -2.31 -5.92 12.48
N ALA A 183 -1.48 -5.16 11.78
CA ALA A 183 -1.54 -5.02 10.32
C ALA A 183 -1.21 -6.33 9.55
N ARG A 184 -0.38 -7.21 10.15
CA ARG A 184 -0.02 -8.52 9.58
C ARG A 184 -1.04 -9.63 9.84
N ASN A 185 -2.13 -9.36 10.56
CA ASN A 185 -3.22 -10.34 10.80
C ASN A 185 -2.83 -11.62 11.58
N GLU A 186 -1.70 -11.64 12.29
CA GLU A 186 -1.11 -12.87 12.90
C GLU A 186 -1.58 -13.20 14.33
N GLY A 187 -2.57 -12.51 14.88
CA GLY A 187 -3.15 -12.88 16.19
C GLY A 187 -3.90 -11.76 16.88
N PHE A 188 -4.68 -12.12 17.90
CA PHE A 188 -5.35 -11.13 18.76
C PHE A 188 -4.31 -10.38 19.60
N THR A 189 -4.15 -9.08 19.36
CA THR A 189 -3.26 -8.22 20.15
C THR A 189 -4.10 -7.24 20.95
N ALA A 190 -4.20 -7.43 22.26
CA ALA A 190 -4.97 -6.53 23.14
C ALA A 190 -4.41 -5.11 23.10
N ILE A 191 -5.29 -4.11 23.28
CA ILE A 191 -4.89 -2.70 23.32
C ILE A 191 -4.24 -2.43 24.67
N THR A 192 -3.08 -1.77 24.63
CA THR A 192 -2.35 -1.36 25.83
C THR A 192 -2.86 -0.01 26.36
N GLU A 193 -2.55 0.27 27.63
CA GLU A 193 -2.93 1.56 28.24
C GLU A 193 -2.28 2.74 27.52
N GLU A 194 -1.06 2.55 27.00
CA GLU A 194 -0.31 3.54 26.21
C GLU A 194 -1.04 3.90 24.91
N GLU A 195 -1.56 2.89 24.19
CA GLU A 195 -2.37 3.11 23.00
C GLU A 195 -3.69 3.83 23.33
N LEU A 196 -4.34 3.47 24.44
CA LEU A 196 -5.55 4.15 24.89
C LEU A 196 -5.30 5.63 25.24
N GLN A 197 -4.15 5.94 25.83
CA GLN A 197 -3.74 7.32 26.19
C GLN A 197 -3.32 8.15 24.98
N SER A 198 -2.88 7.51 23.90
CA SER A 198 -2.63 8.19 22.62
C SER A 198 -3.92 8.76 22.00
N VAL A 199 -5.10 8.28 22.38
CA VAL A 199 -6.39 8.80 21.89
C VAL A 199 -6.84 10.01 22.72
N SER A 200 -7.28 11.08 22.05
CA SER A 200 -7.75 12.30 22.71
C SER A 200 -8.82 12.03 23.79
N PRO A 201 -8.75 12.72 24.95
CA PRO A 201 -9.72 12.56 26.04
C PRO A 201 -11.17 12.83 25.61
N LEU A 202 -11.37 13.68 24.59
CA LEU A 202 -12.70 13.97 24.03
C LEU A 202 -13.34 12.74 23.37
N VAL A 203 -12.52 11.88 22.74
CA VAL A 203 -12.95 10.65 22.09
C VAL A 203 -13.02 9.49 23.09
N ARG A 204 -12.10 9.46 24.06
CA ARG A 204 -12.05 8.45 25.13
C ARG A 204 -13.22 8.57 26.11
N GLY A 205 -13.66 9.79 26.44
CA GLY A 205 -14.70 10.01 27.44
C GLY A 205 -14.38 9.33 28.77
N ARG A 206 -15.35 8.58 29.34
CA ARG A 206 -15.21 7.83 30.60
C ARG A 206 -14.96 6.32 30.40
N VAL A 207 -14.31 5.95 29.30
CA VAL A 207 -14.14 4.55 28.91
C VAL A 207 -12.97 3.89 29.64
N LYS A 208 -13.17 2.64 30.08
CA LYS A 208 -12.14 1.81 30.73
C LYS A 208 -11.45 0.91 29.71
N LEU A 209 -10.14 0.67 29.86
CA LEU A 209 -9.36 -0.23 28.99
C LEU A 209 -9.94 -1.65 28.93
N ALA A 210 -10.34 -2.19 30.09
CA ALA A 210 -10.91 -3.54 30.18
C ALA A 210 -12.17 -3.70 29.30
N ASP A 211 -13.02 -2.68 29.27
CA ASP A 211 -14.24 -2.67 28.48
C ASP A 211 -13.96 -2.58 26.97
N VAL A 212 -12.95 -1.81 26.57
CA VAL A 212 -12.53 -1.68 25.15
C VAL A 212 -11.96 -2.99 24.65
N ASN A 213 -11.09 -3.61 25.44
CA ASN A 213 -10.50 -4.90 25.11
C ASN A 213 -11.52 -6.04 25.09
N ALA A 214 -12.55 -6.00 25.95
CA ALA A 214 -13.65 -6.96 25.89
C ALA A 214 -14.44 -6.85 24.58
N VAL A 215 -14.81 -5.63 24.17
CA VAL A 215 -15.49 -5.39 22.89
C VAL A 215 -14.62 -5.83 21.70
N TYR A 216 -13.32 -5.52 21.75
CA TYR A 216 -12.39 -5.90 20.69
C TYR A 216 -12.21 -7.42 20.56
N ARG A 217 -12.13 -8.17 21.68
CA ARG A 217 -12.08 -9.65 21.66
C ARG A 217 -13.29 -10.25 20.96
N THR A 218 -14.48 -9.82 21.32
CA THR A 218 -15.72 -10.35 20.73
C THR A 218 -15.84 -10.00 19.25
N LEU A 219 -15.38 -8.82 18.85
CA LEU A 219 -15.28 -8.46 17.43
C LEU A 219 -14.29 -9.35 16.70
N PHE A 220 -13.08 -9.54 17.25
CA PHE A 220 -12.06 -10.38 16.64
C PHE A 220 -12.52 -11.83 16.50
N GLU A 221 -13.14 -12.39 17.54
CA GLU A 221 -13.71 -13.75 17.51
C GLU A 221 -14.80 -13.87 16.43
N HIS A 222 -15.70 -12.89 16.32
CA HIS A 222 -16.74 -12.91 15.30
C HIS A 222 -16.19 -12.86 13.86
N PHE A 223 -15.17 -12.05 13.61
CA PHE A 223 -14.59 -11.91 12.27
C PHE A 223 -13.59 -13.02 11.91
N LYS A 224 -12.86 -13.58 12.89
CA LYS A 224 -11.81 -14.59 12.64
C LYS A 224 -12.27 -16.03 12.87
N VAL A 225 -13.09 -16.29 13.89
CA VAL A 225 -13.53 -17.66 14.24
C VAL A 225 -14.77 -18.05 13.44
N ASN A 226 -15.71 -17.13 13.25
CA ASN A 226 -16.94 -17.43 12.50
C ASN A 226 -16.80 -17.23 10.99
N GLY A 227 -15.73 -16.56 10.51
CA GLY A 227 -15.49 -16.34 9.08
C GLY A 227 -16.50 -15.40 8.39
N ASN A 228 -17.33 -14.70 9.17
CA ASN A 228 -18.33 -13.77 8.63
C ASN A 228 -17.69 -12.41 8.31
N SER A 229 -17.54 -12.12 7.02
CA SER A 229 -17.10 -10.81 6.48
C SER A 229 -18.16 -9.71 6.55
N GLU A 230 -19.36 -10.05 7.03
CA GLU A 230 -20.46 -9.11 7.14
C GLU A 230 -20.22 -8.14 8.30
N SER A 231 -20.49 -6.86 8.03
CA SER A 231 -20.33 -5.81 9.03
C SER A 231 -21.25 -6.06 10.22
N LEU A 232 -20.71 -5.98 11.43
CA LEU A 232 -21.48 -6.18 12.64
C LEU A 232 -22.21 -4.89 13.01
N THR A 233 -23.53 -4.97 13.20
CA THR A 233 -24.35 -3.83 13.60
C THR A 233 -24.30 -3.65 15.11
N ILE A 234 -24.53 -2.42 15.59
CA ILE A 234 -24.61 -2.10 17.02
C ILE A 234 -25.61 -3.01 17.76
N GLN A 235 -26.73 -3.34 17.11
CA GLN A 235 -27.74 -4.25 17.66
C GLN A 235 -27.20 -5.66 17.90
N ASP A 236 -26.41 -6.22 16.97
CA ASP A 236 -25.87 -7.57 17.10
C ASP A 236 -24.76 -7.64 18.15
N MET A 237 -23.98 -6.57 18.29
CA MET A 237 -23.04 -6.45 19.40
C MET A 237 -23.75 -6.37 20.75
N SER A 238 -24.90 -5.69 20.82
CA SER A 238 -25.73 -5.63 22.03
C SER A 238 -26.38 -6.98 22.35
N LYS A 239 -26.80 -7.76 21.34
CA LYS A 239 -27.28 -9.15 21.49
C LYS A 239 -26.19 -10.08 22.02
N LYS A 240 -24.92 -9.84 21.69
CA LYS A 240 -23.76 -10.55 22.23
C LYS A 240 -23.37 -10.12 23.66
N GLY A 241 -24.20 -9.33 24.34
CA GLY A 241 -24.02 -8.96 25.75
C GLY A 241 -23.06 -7.79 25.98
N LEU A 242 -22.65 -7.08 24.93
CA LEU A 242 -21.75 -5.94 25.06
C LEU A 242 -22.54 -4.64 25.30
N ARG A 243 -22.13 -3.88 26.32
CA ARG A 243 -22.72 -2.57 26.65
C ARG A 243 -22.18 -1.47 25.74
N ILE A 244 -22.67 -1.46 24.49
CA ILE A 244 -22.24 -0.52 23.44
C ILE A 244 -23.30 0.57 23.17
N THR A 245 -24.44 0.49 23.84
CA THR A 245 -25.49 1.51 23.78
C THR A 245 -25.16 2.71 24.69
N GLY A 246 -25.45 3.93 24.21
CA GLY A 246 -25.23 5.18 24.94
C GLY A 246 -23.85 5.83 24.70
N ALA A 247 -23.65 7.03 25.25
CA ALA A 247 -22.47 7.87 24.99
C ALA A 247 -21.14 7.17 25.33
N THR A 248 -21.09 6.41 26.43
CA THR A 248 -19.89 5.65 26.84
C THR A 248 -19.68 4.41 25.97
N GLY A 249 -20.74 3.80 25.44
CA GLY A 249 -20.66 2.66 24.53
C GLY A 249 -20.13 3.07 23.15
N GLU A 250 -20.62 4.18 22.61
CA GLU A 250 -20.11 4.76 21.37
C GLU A 250 -18.65 5.18 21.48
N ALA A 251 -18.24 5.73 22.62
CA ALA A 251 -16.85 6.11 22.86
C ALA A 251 -15.89 4.91 22.75
N LYS A 252 -16.29 3.71 23.18
CA LYS A 252 -15.48 2.48 23.02
C LYS A 252 -15.18 2.20 21.54
N LEU A 253 -16.19 2.29 20.68
CA LEU A 253 -16.02 2.09 19.24
C LEU A 253 -15.22 3.22 18.58
N LYS A 254 -15.44 4.47 19.00
CA LYS A 254 -14.71 5.65 18.49
C LYS A 254 -13.22 5.59 18.84
N VAL A 255 -12.87 5.10 20.03
CA VAL A 255 -11.48 4.82 20.44
C VAL A 255 -10.85 3.77 19.53
N LEU A 256 -11.54 2.64 19.32
CA LEU A 256 -11.06 1.57 18.42
C LEU A 256 -10.88 2.06 16.97
N ARG A 257 -11.74 2.97 16.51
CA ARG A 257 -11.63 3.63 15.21
C ARG A 257 -10.42 4.58 15.16
N ALA A 258 -10.20 5.37 16.22
CA ALA A 258 -9.05 6.28 16.29
C ALA A 258 -7.72 5.52 16.26
N LEU A 259 -7.67 4.33 16.86
CA LEU A 259 -6.52 3.41 16.82
C LEU A 259 -6.40 2.62 15.51
N LYS A 260 -7.26 2.89 14.52
CA LYS A 260 -7.32 2.20 13.22
C LYS A 260 -7.39 0.67 13.35
N VAL A 261 -8.00 0.17 14.41
CA VAL A 261 -8.24 -1.26 14.64
C VAL A 261 -9.49 -1.73 13.88
N LEU A 262 -10.46 -0.81 13.72
CA LEU A 262 -11.72 -1.07 13.02
C LEU A 262 -12.16 0.11 12.18
N HIS A 263 -12.97 -0.19 11.16
CA HIS A 263 -13.68 0.77 10.34
C HIS A 263 -15.15 0.83 10.75
N MET A 264 -15.65 2.04 11.05
CA MET A 264 -17.08 2.29 11.31
C MET A 264 -17.72 3.01 10.13
N SER A 265 -18.80 2.44 9.59
CA SER A 265 -19.63 3.09 8.56
C SER A 265 -20.59 4.12 9.18
N LYS A 266 -21.08 5.06 8.35
CA LYS A 266 -22.09 6.09 8.74
C LYS A 266 -23.37 5.46 9.28
N ASN A 267 -23.66 4.22 8.90
CA ASN A 267 -24.85 3.47 9.32
C ASN A 267 -24.64 2.72 10.64
N GLY A 268 -23.51 2.92 11.33
CA GLY A 268 -23.18 2.23 12.58
C GLY A 268 -22.64 0.80 12.41
N ALA A 269 -22.41 0.37 11.17
CA ALA A 269 -21.86 -0.95 10.85
C ALA A 269 -20.34 -0.97 11.07
N VAL A 270 -19.83 -1.98 11.76
CA VAL A 270 -18.42 -2.10 12.15
C VAL A 270 -17.74 -3.24 11.38
N LYS A 271 -16.56 -2.99 10.84
CA LYS A 271 -15.69 -4.01 10.21
C LYS A 271 -14.29 -3.94 10.79
N LEU A 272 -13.66 -5.10 10.99
CA LEU A 272 -12.25 -5.15 11.39
C LEU A 272 -11.36 -4.80 10.18
N LEU A 273 -10.26 -4.09 10.43
CA LEU A 273 -9.23 -3.77 9.43
C LEU A 273 -8.20 -4.90 9.32
#